data_AF-A0A9D1U1D3-F1
#
_entry.id   AF-A0A9D1U1D3-F1
#
_cell.length_a   1.000
_cell.length_b   1.000
_cell.length_c   1.000
_cell.angle_alpha   90.00
_cell.angle_beta   90.00
_cell.angle_gamma   90.00
#
_symmetry.space_group_name_H-M   'P 1'
#
loop_
_entity.id
_entity.type
_entity.pdbx_description
1 polymer ?
#
loop_
_entity_poly.entity_id
_entity_poly.type
_entity_poly.pdbx_seq_one_letter_code
_entity_poly.pdbx_strand_id
1 'polypeptide(L)'
;MGHTGILVIVILYLLFLLVVGFWYSKASSAGSSEYFLGGRKMGPWVLSMSEKASESSGFMTVGLPGEGYSTGMSSVWNAVSSVFSIFNWFFFAKRIRRLSEILKSITIPDLLSARFQDHSHVMRMVSIVVMTIFQTVYVCAQFVAFGVLFEVVLGVSFSVGVIVGGIITIIYTMLGGFFAVALTDFIQGLLMAFALFILPILAIIEIGGFNRMGTLLDQSMGTEFLQPFFGESVLTLAGLIGIISYLFIGFGFNGSPHILVRYMALRNTRDVKRIALIGIIWMMIAYYGASFIGMSGAVLFPDLGNPEHIFPTMTVELLPWWIAGIVLAGALSAMMSSIDSMLLIASSTIAEDLWNKVLHKGELDEGKTILVSRIATAVIGGFGIIIALNPLDSVFWLAVFAWA
;
A
#
# COMPACT_ATOMS: atom_id res chain seq x y z
N MET A 1 -19.82 12.10 21.76
CA MET A 1 -19.05 13.19 21.11
C MET A 1 -17.81 12.67 20.36
N GLY A 2 -17.11 11.63 20.83
CA GLY A 2 -15.90 11.09 20.19
C GLY A 2 -16.05 10.63 18.74
N HIS A 3 -16.98 9.69 18.45
CA HIS A 3 -17.20 9.20 17.08
C HIS A 3 -17.58 10.31 16.09
N THR A 4 -18.45 11.24 16.49
CA THR A 4 -18.81 12.40 15.66
C THR A 4 -17.61 13.29 15.37
N GLY A 5 -16.73 13.52 16.35
CA GLY A 5 -15.50 14.28 16.16
C GLY A 5 -14.51 13.60 15.21
N ILE A 6 -14.36 12.27 15.34
CA ILE A 6 -13.55 11.45 14.42
C ILE A 6 -14.07 11.57 12.99
N LEU A 7 -15.39 11.41 12.79
CA LEU A 7 -16.04 11.53 11.48
C LEU A 7 -15.77 12.90 10.86
N VAL A 8 -15.89 13.99 11.62
CA VAL A 8 -15.63 15.35 11.12
C VAL A 8 -14.19 15.49 10.65
N ILE A 9 -13.21 14.98 11.42
CA ILE A 9 -11.80 15.02 11.03
C ILE A 9 -11.57 14.24 9.73
N VAL A 10 -12.14 13.02 9.63
CA VAL A 10 -12.02 12.18 8.42
C VAL A 10 -12.63 12.89 7.20
N ILE A 11 -13.84 13.44 7.32
CA ILE A 11 -14.49 14.15 6.21
C ILE A 11 -13.67 15.38 5.78
N LEU A 12 -13.23 16.20 6.74
CA LEU A 12 -12.42 17.39 6.44
C LEU A 12 -11.11 17.01 5.74
N TYR A 13 -10.52 15.90 6.15
CA TYR A 13 -9.31 15.38 5.54
C TYR A 13 -9.54 14.88 4.10
N LEU A 14 -10.61 14.12 3.86
CA LEU A 14 -10.99 13.67 2.51
C LEU A 14 -11.27 14.86 1.58
N LEU A 15 -11.94 15.90 2.07
CA LEU A 15 -12.15 17.14 1.32
C LEU A 15 -10.84 17.86 1.02
N PHE A 16 -9.93 17.92 1.99
CA PHE A 16 -8.60 18.49 1.79
C PHE A 16 -7.83 17.79 0.65
N LEU A 17 -7.87 16.45 0.59
CA LEU A 17 -7.25 15.70 -0.50
C LEU A 17 -7.85 16.06 -1.87
N LEU A 18 -9.18 16.11 -1.98
CA LEU A 18 -9.85 16.50 -3.23
C LEU A 18 -9.43 17.90 -3.70
N VAL A 19 -9.28 18.86 -2.76
CA VAL A 19 -8.79 20.20 -3.06
C VAL A 19 -7.35 20.18 -3.57
N VAL A 20 -6.46 19.40 -2.94
CA VAL A 20 -5.08 19.24 -3.40
C VAL A 20 -5.03 18.65 -4.81
N GLY A 21 -5.80 17.59 -5.07
CA GLY A 21 -5.86 16.95 -6.38
C GLY A 21 -6.38 17.89 -7.46
N PHE A 22 -7.43 18.66 -7.16
CA PHE A 22 -7.94 19.69 -8.05
C PHE A 22 -6.92 20.80 -8.34
N TRP A 23 -6.21 21.27 -7.31
CA TRP A 23 -5.22 22.35 -7.47
C TRP A 23 -4.06 21.94 -8.38
N TYR A 24 -3.57 20.70 -8.25
CA TYR A 24 -2.48 20.19 -9.10
C TYR A 24 -2.93 19.67 -10.47
N SER A 25 -4.23 19.50 -10.72
CA SER A 25 -4.77 18.92 -11.96
C SER A 25 -4.28 19.59 -13.24
N LYS A 26 -4.16 20.92 -13.26
CA LYS A 26 -3.66 21.68 -14.41
C LYS A 26 -2.17 21.43 -14.66
N ALA A 27 -1.37 21.31 -13.60
CA ALA A 27 0.06 21.02 -13.72
C ALA A 27 0.30 19.57 -14.15
N SER A 28 -0.47 18.63 -13.60
CA SER A 28 -0.35 17.20 -13.90
C SER A 28 -0.84 16.86 -15.31
N SER A 29 -1.77 17.63 -15.88
CA SER A 29 -2.28 17.42 -17.24
C SER A 29 -1.41 18.07 -18.34
N ALA A 30 -0.22 18.57 -18.01
CA ALA A 30 0.64 19.28 -18.97
C ALA A 30 1.35 18.36 -19.98
N GLY A 31 1.42 17.05 -19.71
CA GLY A 31 2.00 16.04 -20.59
C GLY A 31 2.10 14.67 -19.91
N SER A 32 2.37 13.60 -20.68
CA SER A 32 2.46 12.23 -20.15
C SER A 32 3.54 12.07 -19.07
N SER A 33 4.69 12.74 -19.23
CA SER A 33 5.78 12.69 -18.24
C SER A 33 5.40 13.36 -16.92
N GLU A 34 4.71 14.49 -16.98
CA GLU A 34 4.14 15.20 -15.83
C GLU A 34 3.10 14.36 -15.12
N TYR A 35 2.20 13.72 -15.88
CA TYR A 35 1.12 12.92 -15.35
C TYR A 35 1.61 11.61 -14.68
N PHE A 36 2.48 10.86 -15.36
CA PHE A 36 2.91 9.53 -14.90
C PHE A 36 4.17 9.52 -14.03
N LEU A 37 5.08 10.48 -14.21
CA LEU A 37 6.37 10.52 -13.51
C LEU A 37 6.60 11.81 -12.71
N GLY A 38 5.61 12.71 -12.63
CA GLY A 38 5.80 14.03 -12.01
C GLY A 38 6.92 14.84 -12.69
N GLY A 39 7.14 14.63 -13.99
CA GLY A 39 8.19 15.29 -14.77
C GLY A 39 9.61 14.94 -14.36
N ARG A 40 9.83 13.87 -13.56
CA ARG A 40 11.15 13.45 -13.03
C ARG A 40 11.87 14.51 -12.18
N LYS A 41 11.11 15.43 -11.59
CA LYS A 41 11.65 16.55 -10.79
C LYS A 41 11.72 16.25 -9.29
N MET A 42 11.22 15.10 -8.85
CA MET A 42 11.09 14.79 -7.44
C MET A 42 12.44 14.64 -6.74
N GLY A 43 12.56 15.35 -5.62
CA GLY A 43 13.69 15.23 -4.72
C GLY A 43 13.75 13.83 -4.09
N PRO A 44 14.96 13.32 -3.75
CA PRO A 44 15.13 11.99 -3.18
C PRO A 44 14.25 11.74 -1.94
N TRP A 45 14.14 12.74 -1.06
CA TRP A 45 13.38 12.67 0.19
C TRP A 45 11.87 12.58 -0.01
N VAL A 46 11.31 13.39 -0.90
CA VAL A 46 9.85 13.36 -1.19
C VAL A 46 9.48 12.02 -1.79
N LEU A 47 10.27 11.55 -2.76
CA LEU A 47 9.98 10.31 -3.46
C LEU A 47 10.14 9.08 -2.57
N SER A 48 11.14 9.06 -1.68
CA SER A 48 11.33 7.93 -0.78
C SER A 48 10.29 7.86 0.31
N MET A 49 9.90 9.01 0.85
CA MET A 49 8.84 9.04 1.84
C MET A 49 7.48 8.77 1.18
N SER A 50 7.30 9.16 -0.09
CA SER A 50 6.16 8.71 -0.89
C SER A 50 6.17 7.20 -1.09
N GLU A 51 7.30 6.60 -1.40
CA GLU A 51 7.43 5.14 -1.44
C GLU A 51 7.03 4.50 -0.11
N LYS A 52 7.52 5.02 1.03
CA LYS A 52 7.18 4.49 2.37
C LYS A 52 5.75 4.72 2.80
N ALA A 53 5.16 5.87 2.46
CA ALA A 53 3.76 6.11 2.70
C ALA A 53 2.87 5.19 1.86
N SER A 54 3.22 4.94 0.59
CA SER A 54 2.46 3.99 -0.23
C SER A 54 2.67 2.54 0.18
N GLU A 55 3.75 2.22 0.89
CA GLU A 55 3.90 0.96 1.64
C GLU A 55 3.06 0.94 2.93
N SER A 56 2.69 2.11 3.50
CA SER A 56 1.76 2.25 4.64
C SER A 56 0.31 1.97 4.25
N SER A 57 0.08 0.94 3.44
CA SER A 57 -1.21 0.67 2.84
C SER A 57 -2.20 0.03 3.82
N GLY A 58 -3.39 -0.32 3.32
CA GLY A 58 -4.33 -1.17 4.03
C GLY A 58 -3.76 -2.53 4.41
N PHE A 59 -2.73 -3.01 3.71
CA PHE A 59 -1.98 -4.17 4.18
C PHE A 59 -1.36 -3.91 5.55
N MET A 60 -0.69 -2.77 5.75
CA MET A 60 0.03 -2.53 7.00
C MET A 60 -0.85 -2.03 8.14
N THR A 61 -1.94 -1.34 7.81
CA THR A 61 -2.88 -0.79 8.80
C THR A 61 -4.01 -1.75 9.16
N VAL A 62 -4.43 -2.63 8.26
CA VAL A 62 -5.60 -3.50 8.49
C VAL A 62 -5.21 -4.98 8.36
N GLY A 63 -4.57 -5.36 7.27
CA GLY A 63 -4.21 -6.76 6.99
C GLY A 63 -3.22 -7.36 7.98
N LEU A 64 -2.04 -6.77 8.14
CA LEU A 64 -0.96 -7.28 8.99
C LEU A 64 -1.33 -7.26 10.49
N PRO A 65 -2.03 -6.24 11.03
CA PRO A 65 -2.60 -6.34 12.36
C PRO A 65 -3.63 -7.46 12.50
N GLY A 66 -4.52 -7.64 11.52
CA GLY A 66 -5.48 -8.76 11.51
C GLY A 66 -4.79 -10.13 11.44
N GLU A 67 -3.69 -10.22 10.70
CA GLU A 67 -2.84 -11.41 10.66
C GLU A 67 -2.20 -11.66 12.03
N GLY A 68 -1.62 -10.63 12.66
CA GLY A 68 -1.05 -10.76 14.02
C GLY A 68 -2.09 -11.12 15.09
N TYR A 69 -3.34 -10.70 14.92
CA TYR A 69 -4.45 -11.10 15.77
C TYR A 69 -4.78 -12.59 15.59
N SER A 70 -4.65 -13.10 14.37
CA SER A 70 -5.05 -14.47 14.02
C SER A 70 -3.94 -15.50 14.24
N THR A 71 -2.68 -15.14 13.98
CA THR A 71 -1.54 -16.09 13.98
C THR A 71 -0.45 -15.76 15.00
N GLY A 72 -0.65 -14.69 15.80
CA GLY A 72 0.20 -14.41 16.95
C GLY A 72 1.66 -14.15 16.57
N MET A 73 2.57 -14.83 17.27
CA MET A 73 4.02 -14.61 17.12
C MET A 73 4.54 -14.98 15.72
N SER A 74 3.86 -15.85 14.97
CA SER A 74 4.26 -16.17 13.59
C SER A 74 4.19 -14.97 12.65
N SER A 75 3.26 -14.04 12.87
CA SER A 75 3.09 -12.83 12.05
C SER A 75 4.36 -11.96 11.99
N VAL A 76 5.22 -12.05 13.02
CA VAL A 76 6.49 -11.33 13.15
C VAL A 76 7.47 -11.66 12.02
N TRP A 77 7.36 -12.82 11.37
CA TRP A 77 8.17 -13.14 10.20
C TRP A 77 7.94 -12.18 9.02
N ASN A 78 6.77 -11.54 8.92
CA ASN A 78 6.56 -10.45 7.97
C ASN A 78 7.48 -9.26 8.27
N ALA A 79 7.69 -8.94 9.55
CA ALA A 79 8.61 -7.87 9.93
C ALA A 79 10.05 -8.23 9.57
N VAL A 80 10.47 -9.47 9.81
CA VAL A 80 11.79 -9.95 9.39
C VAL A 80 11.95 -9.89 7.87
N SER A 81 10.90 -10.28 7.12
CA SER A 81 10.93 -10.28 5.65
C SER A 81 11.08 -8.88 5.07
N SER A 82 10.56 -7.84 5.75
CA SER A 82 10.68 -6.44 5.32
C SER A 82 12.12 -5.97 5.08
N VAL A 83 13.11 -6.61 5.73
CA VAL A 83 14.55 -6.33 5.51
C VAL A 83 14.97 -6.63 4.06
N PHE A 84 14.34 -7.59 3.40
CA PHE A 84 14.65 -7.94 2.02
C PHE A 84 14.24 -6.88 0.99
N SER A 85 13.45 -5.87 1.39
CA SER A 85 13.22 -4.66 0.58
C SER A 85 14.52 -3.90 0.25
N ILE A 86 15.60 -4.12 1.01
CA ILE A 86 16.92 -3.53 0.74
C ILE A 86 17.47 -3.90 -0.65
N PHE A 87 17.07 -5.06 -1.20
CA PHE A 87 17.52 -5.53 -2.49
C PHE A 87 17.00 -4.65 -3.65
N ASN A 88 15.81 -4.06 -3.52
CA ASN A 88 15.28 -3.08 -4.47
C ASN A 88 16.24 -1.89 -4.65
N TRP A 89 16.75 -1.39 -3.54
CA TRP A 89 17.64 -0.23 -3.51
C TRP A 89 19.03 -0.53 -4.05
N PHE A 90 19.58 -1.71 -3.73
CA PHE A 90 20.91 -2.10 -4.21
C PHE A 90 20.92 -2.50 -5.68
N PHE A 91 19.94 -3.28 -6.15
CA PHE A 91 19.97 -3.88 -7.49
C PHE A 91 19.19 -3.08 -8.53
N PHE A 92 18.04 -2.49 -8.16
CA PHE A 92 17.12 -1.93 -9.14
C PHE A 92 17.19 -0.41 -9.22
N ALA A 93 17.20 0.32 -8.10
CA ALA A 93 17.01 1.78 -8.08
C ALA A 93 17.90 2.55 -9.06
N LYS A 94 19.23 2.38 -8.99
CA LYS A 94 20.15 3.07 -9.90
C LYS A 94 20.04 2.61 -11.35
N ARG A 95 19.85 1.31 -11.56
CA ARG A 95 19.87 0.69 -12.88
C ARG A 95 18.61 1.06 -13.67
N ILE A 96 17.45 0.94 -13.05
CA ILE A 96 16.15 1.30 -13.64
C ILE A 96 16.08 2.79 -13.92
N ARG A 97 16.56 3.65 -13.00
CA ARG A 97 16.61 5.09 -13.25
C ARG A 97 17.47 5.47 -14.46
N ARG A 98 18.66 4.88 -14.60
CA ARG A 98 19.57 5.18 -15.72
C ARG A 98 19.01 4.65 -17.05
N LEU A 99 18.50 3.42 -17.06
CA LEU A 99 17.98 2.80 -18.28
C LEU A 99 16.72 3.52 -18.80
N SER A 100 15.79 3.86 -17.91
CA SER A 100 14.57 4.59 -18.29
C SER A 100 14.82 5.99 -18.84
N GLU A 101 15.95 6.62 -18.52
CA GLU A 101 16.33 7.90 -19.10
C GLU A 101 17.00 7.75 -20.47
N ILE A 102 17.92 6.79 -20.61
CA ILE A 102 18.57 6.51 -21.90
C ILE A 102 17.54 6.07 -22.94
N LEU A 103 16.60 5.21 -22.54
CA LEU A 103 15.57 4.66 -23.42
C LEU A 103 14.33 5.55 -23.53
N LYS A 104 14.28 6.67 -22.77
CA LYS A 104 13.12 7.59 -22.69
C LYS A 104 11.80 6.90 -22.34
N SER A 105 11.86 5.76 -21.66
CA SER A 105 10.68 5.00 -21.26
C SER A 105 9.99 5.64 -20.06
N ILE A 106 8.66 5.64 -20.10
CA ILE A 106 7.80 6.16 -19.04
C ILE A 106 7.04 5.07 -18.29
N THR A 107 6.94 3.87 -18.86
CA THR A 107 6.34 2.68 -18.24
C THR A 107 7.35 1.53 -18.14
N ILE A 108 7.03 0.53 -17.30
CA ILE A 108 7.85 -0.70 -17.15
C ILE A 108 7.79 -1.59 -18.39
N PRO A 109 6.63 -1.86 -19.02
CA PRO A 109 6.60 -2.64 -20.26
C PRO A 109 7.40 -1.99 -21.39
N ASP A 110 7.33 -0.65 -21.52
CA ASP A 110 8.15 0.08 -22.50
C ASP A 110 9.65 -0.07 -22.21
N LEU A 111 10.04 0.06 -20.94
CA LEU A 111 11.43 -0.13 -20.52
C LEU A 111 11.96 -1.53 -20.86
N LEU A 112 11.16 -2.57 -20.59
CA LEU A 112 11.52 -3.95 -20.90
C LEU A 112 11.60 -4.14 -22.42
N SER A 113 10.54 -3.76 -23.15
CA SER A 113 10.44 -3.87 -24.60
C SER A 113 11.61 -3.19 -25.31
N ALA A 114 12.00 -1.97 -24.90
CA ALA A 114 13.13 -1.25 -25.45
C ALA A 114 14.48 -1.90 -25.08
N ARG A 115 14.64 -2.39 -23.85
CA ARG A 115 15.87 -3.02 -23.38
C ARG A 115 16.19 -4.33 -24.09
N PHE A 116 15.17 -5.17 -24.32
CA PHE A 116 15.34 -6.49 -24.94
C PHE A 116 15.00 -6.51 -26.43
N GLN A 117 14.76 -5.34 -27.04
CA GLN A 117 14.46 -5.20 -28.47
C GLN A 117 13.27 -6.08 -28.89
N ASP A 118 12.16 -5.96 -28.16
CA ASP A 118 10.93 -6.74 -28.38
C ASP A 118 10.20 -6.31 -29.66
N HIS A 119 10.61 -6.88 -30.80
CA HIS A 119 10.03 -6.59 -32.12
C HIS A 119 8.63 -7.21 -32.32
N SER A 120 8.28 -8.26 -31.56
CA SER A 120 7.00 -8.97 -31.69
C SER A 120 5.92 -8.46 -30.72
N HIS A 121 6.27 -7.52 -29.83
CA HIS A 121 5.42 -7.00 -28.75
C HIS A 121 4.95 -8.07 -27.74
N VAL A 122 5.49 -9.29 -27.78
CA VAL A 122 5.05 -10.38 -26.89
C VAL A 122 5.37 -10.03 -25.44
N MET A 123 6.58 -9.54 -25.18
CA MET A 123 6.98 -9.20 -23.81
C MET A 123 6.19 -7.99 -23.29
N ARG A 124 5.91 -7.02 -24.16
CA ARG A 124 5.03 -5.88 -23.84
C ARG A 124 3.64 -6.35 -23.46
N MET A 125 3.01 -7.21 -24.26
CA MET A 125 1.65 -7.70 -24.01
C MET A 125 1.55 -8.54 -22.74
N VAL A 126 2.51 -9.45 -22.51
CA VAL A 126 2.57 -10.23 -21.27
C VAL A 126 2.70 -9.31 -20.06
N SER A 127 3.57 -8.29 -20.14
CA SER A 127 3.74 -7.32 -19.06
C SER A 127 2.47 -6.51 -18.80
N ILE A 128 1.76 -6.06 -19.84
CA ILE A 128 0.48 -5.35 -19.71
C ILE A 128 -0.54 -6.21 -18.97
N VAL A 129 -0.73 -7.47 -19.40
CA VAL A 129 -1.73 -8.37 -18.82
C VAL A 129 -1.42 -8.68 -17.36
N VAL A 130 -0.18 -9.10 -17.07
CA VAL A 130 0.25 -9.43 -15.71
C VAL A 130 0.15 -8.20 -14.80
N MET A 131 0.71 -7.06 -15.22
CA MET A 131 0.63 -5.84 -14.40
C MET A 131 -0.82 -5.43 -14.15
N THR A 132 -1.68 -5.41 -15.18
CA THR A 132 -3.07 -4.99 -15.02
C THR A 132 -3.83 -5.89 -14.03
N ILE A 133 -3.70 -7.21 -14.14
CA ILE A 133 -4.39 -8.16 -13.26
C ILE A 133 -3.94 -7.97 -11.81
N PHE A 134 -2.63 -8.09 -11.55
CA PHE A 134 -2.10 -8.08 -10.19
C PHE A 134 -2.24 -6.70 -9.51
N GLN A 135 -2.08 -5.61 -10.26
CA GLN A 135 -2.37 -4.27 -9.72
C GLN A 135 -3.86 -4.10 -9.39
N THR A 136 -4.77 -4.67 -10.18
CA THR A 136 -6.22 -4.62 -9.89
C THR A 136 -6.56 -5.39 -8.61
N VAL A 137 -5.96 -6.56 -8.40
CA VAL A 137 -6.16 -7.33 -7.15
C VAL A 137 -5.63 -6.56 -5.94
N TYR A 138 -4.47 -5.89 -6.07
CA TYR A 138 -3.98 -5.04 -5.00
C TYR A 138 -4.92 -3.86 -4.70
N VAL A 139 -5.44 -3.20 -5.74
CA VAL A 139 -6.45 -2.13 -5.60
C VAL A 139 -7.70 -2.65 -4.89
N CYS A 140 -8.15 -3.86 -5.21
CA CYS A 140 -9.26 -4.52 -4.51
C CYS A 140 -8.96 -4.67 -3.02
N ALA A 141 -7.78 -5.17 -2.64
CA ALA A 141 -7.39 -5.32 -1.22
C ALA A 141 -7.48 -3.98 -0.47
N GLN A 142 -7.06 -2.89 -1.10
CA GLN A 142 -7.16 -1.55 -0.49
C GLN A 142 -8.61 -1.08 -0.34
N PHE A 143 -9.48 -1.35 -1.32
CA PHE A 143 -10.91 -1.01 -1.18
C PHE A 143 -11.62 -1.83 -0.11
N VAL A 144 -11.23 -3.09 0.11
CA VAL A 144 -11.71 -3.90 1.24
C VAL A 144 -11.28 -3.24 2.56
N ALA A 145 -10.03 -2.78 2.66
CA ALA A 145 -9.53 -2.08 3.84
C ALA A 145 -10.28 -0.75 4.11
N PHE A 146 -10.73 -0.05 3.04
CA PHE A 146 -11.65 1.08 3.16
C PHE A 146 -12.97 0.69 3.81
N GLY A 147 -13.57 -0.41 3.37
CA GLY A 147 -14.81 -0.94 3.95
C GLY A 147 -14.66 -1.21 5.45
N VAL A 148 -13.58 -1.90 5.83
CA VAL A 148 -13.25 -2.18 7.24
C VAL A 148 -13.11 -0.91 8.08
N LEU A 149 -12.34 0.07 7.60
CA LEU A 149 -12.16 1.33 8.34
C LEU A 149 -13.48 2.10 8.47
N PHE A 150 -14.27 2.19 7.40
CA PHE A 150 -15.53 2.92 7.45
C PHE A 150 -16.54 2.24 8.37
N GLU A 151 -16.58 0.91 8.39
CA GLU A 151 -17.45 0.15 9.28
C GLU A 151 -17.13 0.40 10.74
N VAL A 152 -15.86 0.29 11.13
CA VAL A 152 -15.45 0.47 12.53
C VAL A 152 -15.55 1.94 12.97
N VAL A 153 -15.19 2.88 12.10
CA VAL A 153 -15.04 4.30 12.48
C VAL A 153 -16.36 5.06 12.34
N LEU A 154 -17.08 4.85 11.24
CA LEU A 154 -18.30 5.59 10.92
C LEU A 154 -19.57 4.82 11.30
N GLY A 155 -19.48 3.52 11.62
CA GLY A 155 -20.64 2.67 11.87
C GLY A 155 -21.55 2.52 10.65
N VAL A 156 -21.02 2.76 9.45
CA VAL A 156 -21.72 2.55 8.17
C VAL A 156 -21.47 1.14 7.68
N SER A 157 -22.31 0.63 6.77
CA SER A 157 -22.06 -0.70 6.23
C SER A 157 -20.74 -0.76 5.45
N PHE A 158 -20.04 -1.90 5.53
CA PHE A 158 -18.83 -2.21 4.77
C PHE A 158 -18.94 -1.78 3.30
N SER A 159 -20.04 -2.14 2.63
CA SER A 159 -20.28 -1.82 1.22
C SER A 159 -20.32 -0.32 0.93
N VAL A 160 -20.87 0.49 1.85
CA VAL A 160 -20.87 1.96 1.71
C VAL A 160 -19.44 2.48 1.80
N GLY A 161 -18.63 1.95 2.71
CA GLY A 161 -17.21 2.30 2.84
C GLY A 161 -16.41 2.00 1.56
N VAL A 162 -16.57 0.80 1.02
CA VAL A 162 -15.95 0.37 -0.24
C VAL A 162 -16.33 1.31 -1.40
N ILE A 163 -17.63 1.59 -1.58
CA ILE A 163 -18.13 2.38 -2.71
C ILE A 163 -17.71 3.84 -2.59
N VAL A 164 -17.94 4.48 -1.43
CA VAL A 164 -17.67 5.91 -1.23
C VAL A 164 -16.17 6.16 -1.25
N GLY A 165 -15.40 5.37 -0.48
CA GLY A 165 -13.94 5.45 -0.47
C GLY A 165 -13.35 5.19 -1.86
N GLY A 166 -13.88 4.20 -2.57
CA GLY A 166 -13.44 3.86 -3.92
C GLY A 166 -13.70 4.96 -4.95
N ILE A 167 -14.93 5.50 -4.99
CA ILE A 167 -15.29 6.57 -5.94
C ILE A 167 -14.45 7.83 -5.69
N ILE A 168 -14.30 8.24 -4.42
CA ILE A 168 -13.49 9.41 -4.06
C ILE A 168 -12.04 9.22 -4.53
N THR A 169 -11.48 8.04 -4.26
CA THR A 169 -10.10 7.72 -4.65
C THR A 169 -9.93 7.78 -6.17
N ILE A 170 -10.80 7.09 -6.93
CA ILE A 170 -10.74 7.08 -8.40
C ILE A 170 -10.83 8.50 -8.99
N ILE A 171 -11.75 9.34 -8.50
CA ILE A 171 -11.89 10.72 -8.94
C ILE A 171 -10.61 11.51 -8.66
N TYR A 172 -10.08 11.39 -7.45
CA TYR A 172 -8.84 12.05 -7.06
C TYR A 172 -7.65 11.58 -7.92
N THR A 173 -7.49 10.28 -8.17
CA THR A 173 -6.42 9.73 -9.02
C THR A 173 -6.43 10.34 -10.41
N MET A 174 -7.62 10.41 -11.04
CA MET A 174 -7.79 10.93 -12.40
C MET A 174 -7.45 12.42 -12.52
N LEU A 175 -7.65 13.17 -11.42
CA LEU A 175 -7.40 14.62 -11.37
C LEU A 175 -5.95 14.94 -11.01
N GLY A 176 -5.41 14.31 -9.97
CA GLY A 176 -4.15 14.73 -9.32
C GLY A 176 -2.87 14.29 -10.02
N GLY A 177 -2.86 13.13 -10.69
CA GLY A 177 -1.63 12.54 -11.26
C GLY A 177 -0.54 12.25 -10.22
N PHE A 178 0.62 11.78 -10.66
CA PHE A 178 1.68 11.26 -9.77
C PHE A 178 2.24 12.29 -8.77
N PHE A 179 2.28 13.59 -9.14
CA PHE A 179 2.88 14.62 -8.30
C PHE A 179 2.05 15.00 -7.06
N ALA A 180 0.73 15.12 -7.22
CA ALA A 180 -0.16 15.44 -6.11
C ALA A 180 -0.10 14.37 -5.01
N VAL A 181 -0.05 13.11 -5.43
CA VAL A 181 0.04 11.91 -4.58
C VAL A 181 1.31 11.95 -3.73
N ALA A 182 2.49 12.09 -4.36
CA ALA A 182 3.75 12.01 -3.63
C ALA A 182 3.94 13.10 -2.56
N LEU A 183 3.26 14.25 -2.69
CA LEU A 183 3.33 15.31 -1.69
C LEU A 183 2.45 15.00 -0.47
N THR A 184 1.24 14.50 -0.68
CA THR A 184 0.32 14.12 0.40
C THR A 184 0.88 12.95 1.20
N ASP A 185 1.54 12.02 0.50
CA ASP A 185 2.15 10.82 1.06
C ASP A 185 3.16 11.09 2.20
N PHE A 186 4.02 12.11 2.07
CA PHE A 186 5.09 12.38 3.03
C PHE A 186 4.55 12.59 4.46
N ILE A 187 3.48 13.37 4.58
CA ILE A 187 2.89 13.71 5.89
C ILE A 187 2.19 12.47 6.48
N GLN A 188 1.60 11.64 5.63
CA GLN A 188 0.84 10.44 6.02
C GLN A 188 1.76 9.32 6.53
N GLY A 189 2.87 9.07 5.85
CA GLY A 189 3.82 8.02 6.25
C GLY A 189 4.40 8.26 7.65
N LEU A 190 4.61 9.52 8.04
CA LEU A 190 5.05 9.88 9.40
C LEU A 190 3.96 9.62 10.44
N LEU A 191 2.71 9.96 10.11
CA LEU A 191 1.57 9.76 10.99
C LEU A 191 1.30 8.27 11.25
N MET A 192 1.42 7.45 10.20
CA MET A 192 1.24 6.00 10.30
C MET A 192 2.35 5.33 11.08
N ALA A 193 3.60 5.77 10.90
CA ALA A 193 4.70 5.33 11.74
C ALA A 193 4.42 5.55 13.23
N PHE A 194 3.91 6.75 13.56
CA PHE A 194 3.55 7.09 14.92
C PHE A 194 2.47 6.16 15.47
N ALA A 195 1.39 5.92 14.73
CA ALA A 195 0.30 5.04 15.15
C ALA A 195 0.77 3.60 15.37
N LEU A 196 1.49 3.02 14.40
CA LEU A 196 2.00 1.66 14.46
C LEU A 196 3.02 1.46 15.58
N PHE A 197 3.73 2.53 15.97
CA PHE A 197 4.63 2.49 17.10
C PHE A 197 3.93 2.68 18.45
N ILE A 198 2.98 3.62 18.56
CA ILE A 198 2.40 4.01 19.85
C ILE A 198 1.28 3.07 20.31
N LEU A 199 0.43 2.59 19.41
CA LEU A 199 -0.70 1.72 19.75
C LEU A 199 -0.30 0.42 20.47
N PRO A 200 0.68 -0.37 19.99
CA PRO A 200 1.06 -1.58 20.69
C PRO A 200 1.68 -1.26 22.06
N ILE A 201 2.39 -0.14 22.21
CA ILE A 201 2.93 0.29 23.50
C ILE A 201 1.80 0.58 24.49
N LEU A 202 0.80 1.38 24.08
CA LEU A 202 -0.35 1.71 24.92
C LEU A 202 -1.14 0.44 25.30
N ALA A 203 -1.38 -0.44 24.34
CA ALA A 203 -2.08 -1.69 24.58
C ALA A 203 -1.33 -2.60 25.56
N ILE A 204 -0.01 -2.75 25.41
CA ILE A 204 0.81 -3.56 26.31
C ILE A 204 0.85 -2.95 27.72
N ILE A 205 0.85 -1.61 27.85
CA ILE A 205 0.73 -0.94 29.15
C ILE A 205 -0.63 -1.24 29.79
N GLU A 206 -1.72 -1.13 29.03
CA GLU A 206 -3.09 -1.41 29.50
C GLU A 206 -3.23 -2.87 29.99
N ILE A 207 -2.62 -3.83 29.29
CA ILE A 207 -2.60 -5.25 29.67
C ILE A 207 -1.79 -5.49 30.97
N GLY A 208 -0.87 -4.59 31.33
CA GLY A 208 0.04 -4.76 32.47
C GLY A 208 1.42 -5.34 32.11
N GLY A 209 1.83 -5.21 30.84
CA GLY A 209 3.17 -5.54 30.34
C GLY A 209 3.28 -6.88 29.60
N PHE A 210 4.43 -7.09 28.95
CA PHE A 210 4.69 -8.27 28.10
C PHE A 210 4.49 -9.62 28.81
N ASN A 211 4.90 -9.74 30.07
CA ASN A 211 4.73 -10.99 30.82
C ASN A 211 3.26 -11.34 31.01
N ARG A 212 2.43 -10.34 31.34
CA ARG A 212 0.99 -10.53 31.53
C ARG A 212 0.31 -10.83 30.20
N MET A 213 0.68 -10.12 29.13
CA MET A 213 0.21 -10.40 27.78
C MET A 213 0.51 -11.84 27.36
N GLY A 214 1.75 -12.32 27.55
CA GLY A 214 2.12 -13.70 27.24
C GLY A 214 1.31 -14.71 28.04
N THR A 215 1.12 -14.48 29.34
CA THR A 215 0.29 -15.39 30.17
C THR A 215 -1.16 -15.43 29.71
N LEU A 216 -1.75 -14.27 29.38
CA LEU A 216 -3.15 -14.21 28.94
C LEU A 216 -3.34 -14.84 27.56
N LEU A 217 -2.43 -14.59 26.62
CA LEU A 217 -2.44 -15.22 25.30
C LEU A 217 -2.28 -16.74 25.38
N ASP A 218 -1.37 -17.23 26.23
CA ASP A 218 -1.21 -18.67 26.46
C ASP A 218 -2.49 -19.31 27.00
N GLN A 219 -3.18 -18.62 27.91
CA GLN A 219 -4.45 -19.09 28.50
C GLN A 219 -5.63 -19.07 27.53
N SER A 220 -5.72 -18.05 26.66
CA SER A 220 -6.87 -17.88 25.76
C SER A 220 -6.68 -18.53 24.39
N MET A 221 -5.49 -18.42 23.81
CA MET A 221 -5.17 -18.85 22.44
C MET A 221 -4.27 -20.09 22.38
N GLY A 222 -3.67 -20.49 23.52
CA GLY A 222 -2.75 -21.62 23.62
C GLY A 222 -1.29 -21.24 23.34
N THR A 223 -0.37 -22.09 23.81
CA THR A 223 1.09 -21.85 23.70
C THR A 223 1.57 -21.72 22.26
N GLU A 224 0.92 -22.39 21.32
CA GLU A 224 1.24 -22.34 19.89
C GLU A 224 1.15 -20.92 19.32
N PHE A 225 0.23 -20.09 19.83
CA PHE A 225 0.07 -18.69 19.42
C PHE A 225 1.29 -17.81 19.75
N LEU A 226 2.07 -18.21 20.76
CA LEU A 226 3.30 -17.52 21.17
C LEU A 226 4.55 -18.09 20.49
N GLN A 227 4.42 -19.21 19.78
CA GLN A 227 5.54 -19.80 19.07
C GLN A 227 5.73 -19.12 17.71
N PRO A 228 6.93 -18.63 17.37
CA PRO A 228 7.16 -17.99 16.07
C PRO A 228 7.17 -19.01 14.92
N PHE A 229 7.06 -20.31 15.18
CA PHE A 229 7.25 -21.37 14.20
C PHE A 229 5.92 -22.02 13.77
N PHE A 230 4.83 -21.25 13.78
CA PHE A 230 3.49 -21.72 13.38
C PHE A 230 3.00 -22.92 14.21
N GLY A 231 3.26 -22.90 15.52
CA GLY A 231 2.90 -23.99 16.44
C GLY A 231 3.73 -25.27 16.28
N GLU A 232 4.71 -25.28 15.36
CA GLU A 232 5.54 -26.44 15.06
C GLU A 232 6.94 -26.33 15.68
N SER A 233 7.65 -27.45 15.79
CA SER A 233 9.08 -27.41 16.13
C SER A 233 9.91 -26.80 14.99
N VAL A 234 10.96 -26.04 15.34
CA VAL A 234 11.90 -25.34 14.42
C VAL A 234 12.47 -26.25 13.33
N LEU A 235 12.60 -27.55 13.63
CA LEU A 235 13.23 -28.54 12.75
C LEU A 235 12.21 -29.33 11.91
N THR A 236 10.91 -28.98 11.97
CA THR A 236 9.90 -29.60 11.11
C THR A 236 9.92 -28.97 9.72
N LEU A 237 9.61 -29.79 8.72
CA LEU A 237 9.46 -29.31 7.35
C LEU A 237 8.32 -28.27 7.24
N ALA A 238 7.23 -28.45 7.99
CA ALA A 238 6.10 -27.53 8.02
C ALA A 238 6.47 -26.15 8.57
N GLY A 239 7.15 -26.09 9.73
CA GLY A 239 7.62 -24.84 10.31
C GLY A 239 8.60 -24.10 9.39
N LEU A 240 9.53 -24.81 8.77
CA LEU A 240 10.46 -24.23 7.79
C LEU A 240 9.73 -23.67 6.56
N ILE A 241 8.75 -24.39 6.01
CA ILE A 241 7.93 -23.92 4.89
C ILE A 241 7.17 -22.64 5.28
N GLY A 242 6.57 -22.59 6.47
CA GLY A 242 5.86 -21.40 6.96
C GLY A 242 6.77 -20.17 7.03
N ILE A 243 7.95 -20.32 7.65
CA ILE A 243 8.94 -19.23 7.76
C ILE A 243 9.38 -18.76 6.38
N ILE A 244 9.74 -19.69 5.50
CA ILE A 244 10.19 -19.38 4.15
C ILE A 244 9.08 -18.65 3.39
N SER A 245 7.83 -19.11 3.45
CA SER A 245 6.69 -18.43 2.82
C SER A 245 6.56 -16.97 3.25
N TYR A 246 6.64 -16.69 4.56
CA TYR A 246 6.54 -15.33 5.10
C TYR A 246 7.76 -14.47 4.75
N LEU A 247 8.95 -15.08 4.73
CA LEU A 247 10.17 -14.43 4.26
C LEU A 247 10.10 -14.05 2.78
N PHE A 248 9.42 -14.84 1.94
CA PHE A 248 9.24 -14.54 0.53
C PHE A 248 8.25 -13.39 0.27
N ILE A 249 7.36 -13.06 1.21
CA ILE A 249 6.50 -11.86 1.12
C ILE A 249 7.37 -10.60 0.99
N GLY A 250 8.42 -10.49 1.80
CA GLY A 250 9.40 -9.40 1.71
C GLY A 250 10.20 -9.40 0.41
N PHE A 251 10.38 -10.58 -0.21
CA PHE A 251 10.95 -10.68 -1.55
C PHE A 251 9.98 -10.20 -2.64
N GLY A 252 8.67 -10.41 -2.52
CA GLY A 252 7.66 -9.98 -3.49
C GLY A 252 7.62 -8.46 -3.73
N PHE A 253 8.04 -7.67 -2.74
CA PHE A 253 8.29 -6.24 -2.92
C PHE A 253 9.37 -5.95 -3.98
N ASN A 254 10.32 -6.87 -4.19
CA ASN A 254 11.42 -6.65 -5.12
C ASN A 254 10.98 -6.75 -6.58
N GLY A 255 11.20 -5.68 -7.34
CA GLY A 255 10.79 -5.62 -8.75
C GLY A 255 9.30 -5.28 -8.96
N SER A 256 8.54 -5.03 -7.89
CA SER A 256 7.16 -4.57 -7.96
C SER A 256 7.04 -3.31 -8.83
N PRO A 257 6.19 -3.29 -9.88
CA PRO A 257 6.16 -2.20 -10.86
C PRO A 257 5.98 -0.80 -10.26
N HIS A 258 5.20 -0.69 -9.17
CA HIS A 258 4.96 0.58 -8.50
C HIS A 258 6.16 1.16 -7.77
N ILE A 259 7.05 0.30 -7.27
CA ILE A 259 8.32 0.73 -6.71
C ILE A 259 9.28 1.10 -7.84
N LEU A 260 9.30 0.31 -8.92
CA LEU A 260 10.19 0.56 -10.06
C LEU A 260 9.88 1.89 -10.76
N VAL A 261 8.61 2.25 -10.93
CA VAL A 261 8.20 3.54 -11.52
C VAL A 261 8.66 4.71 -10.65
N ARG A 262 8.62 4.58 -9.31
CA ARG A 262 9.23 5.58 -8.42
C ARG A 262 10.71 5.74 -8.69
N TYR A 263 11.45 4.66 -8.92
CA TYR A 263 12.87 4.78 -9.30
C TYR A 263 13.08 5.47 -10.64
N MET A 264 12.18 5.31 -11.62
CA MET A 264 12.25 6.05 -12.90
C MET A 264 12.04 7.56 -12.71
N ALA A 265 11.25 7.96 -11.70
CA ALA A 265 10.94 9.37 -11.39
C ALA A 265 12.04 10.11 -10.59
N LEU A 266 13.07 9.42 -10.09
CA LEU A 266 14.15 10.03 -9.28
C LEU A 266 14.86 11.18 -10.01
N ARG A 267 15.06 12.35 -9.37
CA ARG A 267 15.90 13.40 -9.96
C ARG A 267 17.40 13.05 -9.98
N ASN A 268 17.91 12.47 -8.90
CA ASN A 268 19.32 12.07 -8.75
C ASN A 268 19.42 10.84 -7.82
N THR A 269 20.44 10.02 -8.01
CA THR A 269 20.70 8.80 -7.23
C THR A 269 21.73 8.96 -6.09
N ARG A 270 22.25 10.17 -5.86
CA ARG A 270 23.35 10.44 -4.91
C ARG A 270 23.03 10.02 -3.46
N ASP A 271 21.81 10.26 -2.99
CA ASP A 271 21.41 10.02 -1.58
C ASP A 271 20.63 8.71 -1.35
N VAL A 272 20.51 7.90 -2.39
CA VAL A 272 19.66 6.69 -2.40
C VAL A 272 19.99 5.72 -1.27
N LYS A 273 21.27 5.54 -0.92
CA LYS A 273 21.69 4.63 0.16
C LYS A 273 21.19 5.07 1.55
N ARG A 274 21.28 6.37 1.84
CA ARG A 274 20.87 6.92 3.15
C ARG A 274 19.37 6.80 3.32
N ILE A 275 18.65 7.08 2.23
CA ILE A 275 17.20 6.95 2.14
C ILE A 275 16.74 5.50 2.34
N ALA A 276 17.40 4.54 1.67
CA ALA A 276 17.08 3.13 1.80
C ALA A 276 17.20 2.66 3.27
N LEU A 277 18.25 3.08 3.97
CA LEU A 277 18.44 2.73 5.38
C LEU A 277 17.33 3.27 6.28
N ILE A 278 16.94 4.54 6.10
CA ILE A 278 15.81 5.15 6.83
C ILE A 278 14.53 4.37 6.55
N GLY A 279 14.31 4.02 5.28
CA GLY A 279 13.14 3.25 4.84
C GLY A 279 13.05 1.87 5.50
N ILE A 280 14.16 1.15 5.63
CA ILE A 280 14.18 -0.18 6.26
C ILE A 280 13.93 -0.09 7.76
N ILE A 281 14.56 0.87 8.45
CA ILE A 281 14.31 1.09 9.87
C ILE A 281 12.83 1.40 10.09
N TRP A 282 12.25 2.22 9.22
CA TRP A 282 10.85 2.57 9.25
C TRP A 282 9.95 1.34 9.01
N MET A 283 10.22 0.52 7.99
CA MET A 283 9.44 -0.70 7.71
C MET A 283 9.51 -1.67 8.88
N MET A 284 10.68 -1.86 9.47
CA MET A 284 10.83 -2.72 10.65
C MET A 284 9.93 -2.26 11.78
N ILE A 285 9.99 -0.98 12.15
CA ILE A 285 9.13 -0.41 13.20
C ILE A 285 7.65 -0.63 12.87
N ALA A 286 7.26 -0.34 11.64
CA ALA A 286 5.86 -0.42 11.20
C ALA A 286 5.33 -1.86 11.20
N TYR A 287 6.10 -2.83 10.67
CA TYR A 287 5.68 -4.23 10.60
C TYR A 287 5.67 -4.93 11.97
N TYR A 288 6.68 -4.69 12.82
CA TYR A 288 6.64 -5.17 14.19
C TYR A 288 5.48 -4.53 14.95
N GLY A 289 5.31 -3.21 14.79
CA GLY A 289 4.20 -2.48 15.39
C GLY A 289 2.84 -3.06 15.02
N ALA A 290 2.59 -3.28 13.73
CA ALA A 290 1.38 -3.93 13.22
C ALA A 290 1.17 -5.34 13.80
N SER A 291 2.21 -6.16 13.84
CA SER A 291 2.14 -7.51 14.42
C SER A 291 1.77 -7.47 15.91
N PHE A 292 2.39 -6.57 16.67
CA PHE A 292 2.09 -6.39 18.10
C PHE A 292 0.74 -5.74 18.36
N ILE A 293 0.21 -4.90 17.46
CA ILE A 293 -1.17 -4.41 17.50
C ILE A 293 -2.12 -5.61 17.45
N GLY A 294 -1.92 -6.54 16.50
CA GLY A 294 -2.71 -7.76 16.42
C GLY A 294 -2.63 -8.61 17.70
N MET A 295 -1.42 -8.92 18.16
CA MET A 295 -1.20 -9.78 19.33
C MET A 295 -1.75 -9.18 20.64
N SER A 296 -1.48 -7.90 20.91
CA SER A 296 -2.01 -7.22 22.10
C SER A 296 -3.53 -7.01 21.98
N GLY A 297 -4.00 -6.80 20.75
CA GLY A 297 -5.40 -6.73 20.40
C GLY A 297 -6.19 -7.99 20.70
N ALA A 298 -5.61 -9.18 20.45
CA ALA A 298 -6.23 -10.47 20.79
C ALA A 298 -6.46 -10.65 22.30
N VAL A 299 -5.72 -9.92 23.15
CA VAL A 299 -5.97 -9.90 24.60
C VAL A 299 -7.05 -8.90 24.98
N LEU A 300 -6.98 -7.68 24.43
CA LEU A 300 -7.88 -6.58 24.80
C LEU A 300 -9.27 -6.71 24.18
N PHE A 301 -9.36 -7.32 23.00
CA PHE A 301 -10.58 -7.40 22.18
C PHE A 301 -10.76 -8.83 21.60
N PRO A 302 -10.89 -9.88 22.44
CA PRO A 302 -10.82 -11.29 22.02
C PRO A 302 -11.98 -11.77 21.10
N ASP A 303 -13.09 -11.04 21.07
CA ASP A 303 -14.31 -11.44 20.34
C ASP A 303 -14.54 -10.58 19.08
N LEU A 304 -13.48 -10.12 18.43
CA LEU A 304 -13.60 -9.44 17.13
C LEU A 304 -14.07 -10.44 16.07
N GLY A 305 -15.30 -10.28 15.58
CA GLY A 305 -15.85 -11.10 14.50
C GLY A 305 -15.05 -11.02 13.19
N ASN A 306 -14.31 -9.93 12.99
CA ASN A 306 -13.35 -9.78 11.90
C ASN A 306 -11.99 -9.32 12.48
N PRO A 307 -10.92 -10.15 12.42
CA PRO A 307 -9.59 -9.79 12.89
C PRO A 307 -9.05 -8.47 12.31
N GLU A 308 -9.41 -8.14 11.08
CA GLU A 308 -8.95 -6.93 10.40
C GLU A 308 -9.53 -5.64 11.02
N HIS A 309 -10.53 -5.75 11.90
CA HIS A 309 -11.06 -4.62 12.66
C HIS A 309 -10.13 -4.20 13.80
N ILE A 310 -9.06 -4.94 14.10
CA ILE A 310 -8.29 -4.72 15.33
C ILE A 310 -7.60 -3.36 15.38
N PHE A 311 -6.93 -2.95 14.29
CA PHE A 311 -6.25 -1.65 14.23
C PHE A 311 -7.21 -0.48 14.41
N PRO A 312 -8.32 -0.35 13.66
CA PRO A 312 -9.23 0.75 13.88
C PRO A 312 -9.91 0.70 15.24
N THR A 313 -10.23 -0.49 15.76
CA THR A 313 -10.82 -0.65 17.11
C THR A 313 -9.86 -0.13 18.18
N MET A 314 -8.61 -0.60 18.18
CA MET A 314 -7.58 -0.11 19.11
C MET A 314 -7.33 1.39 18.97
N THR A 315 -7.38 1.91 17.74
CA THR A 315 -7.20 3.35 17.50
C THR A 315 -8.30 4.19 18.14
N VAL A 316 -9.55 3.73 18.06
CA VAL A 316 -10.71 4.43 18.65
C VAL A 316 -10.72 4.30 20.18
N GLU A 317 -10.39 3.12 20.70
CA GLU A 317 -10.51 2.82 22.14
C GLU A 317 -9.32 3.31 22.96
N LEU A 318 -8.09 3.28 22.40
CA LEU A 318 -6.87 3.61 23.16
C LEU A 318 -6.38 5.05 22.98
N LEU A 319 -6.84 5.77 21.95
CA LEU A 319 -6.41 7.14 21.68
C LEU A 319 -7.52 8.15 22.00
N PRO A 320 -7.16 9.38 22.43
CA PRO A 320 -8.09 10.49 22.44
C PRO A 320 -8.75 10.65 21.06
N TRP A 321 -10.07 10.87 21.03
CA TRP A 321 -10.87 10.91 19.79
C TRP A 321 -10.28 11.78 18.67
N TRP A 322 -9.64 12.89 19.01
CA TRP A 322 -9.03 13.79 18.01
C TRP A 322 -7.74 13.20 17.42
N ILE A 323 -6.93 12.49 18.21
CA ILE A 323 -5.76 11.75 17.70
C ILE A 323 -6.24 10.57 16.88
N ALA A 324 -7.23 9.81 17.38
CA ALA A 324 -7.83 8.70 16.66
C ALA A 324 -8.32 9.13 15.27
N GLY A 325 -9.05 10.25 15.20
CA GLY A 325 -9.53 10.79 13.92
C GLY A 325 -8.41 11.19 12.97
N ILE A 326 -7.32 11.77 13.47
CA ILE A 326 -6.15 12.09 12.64
C ILE A 326 -5.47 10.79 12.14
N VAL A 327 -5.25 9.81 13.01
CA VAL A 327 -4.63 8.51 12.68
C VAL A 327 -5.45 7.77 11.62
N LEU A 328 -6.76 7.68 11.81
CA LEU A 328 -7.66 7.00 10.88
C LEU A 328 -7.77 7.73 9.54
N ALA A 329 -7.80 9.07 9.55
CA ALA A 329 -7.72 9.85 8.32
C ALA A 329 -6.40 9.61 7.58
N GLY A 330 -5.28 9.52 8.31
CA GLY A 330 -3.98 9.14 7.76
C GLY A 330 -3.96 7.75 7.14
N ALA A 331 -4.59 6.76 7.80
CA ALA A 331 -4.71 5.39 7.29
C ALA A 331 -5.52 5.33 6.00
N LEU A 332 -6.70 5.98 5.98
CA LEU A 332 -7.50 6.10 4.76
C LEU A 332 -6.70 6.74 3.63
N SER A 333 -5.94 7.78 3.95
CA SER A 333 -5.13 8.45 2.95
C SER A 333 -4.02 7.61 2.38
N ALA A 334 -3.35 6.82 3.22
CA ALA A 334 -2.28 5.96 2.79
C ALA A 334 -2.82 4.84 1.89
N MET A 335 -4.03 4.33 2.18
CA MET A 335 -4.75 3.44 1.25
C MET A 335 -5.04 4.12 -0.10
N MET A 336 -5.48 5.39 -0.11
CA MET A 336 -5.69 6.15 -1.36
C MET A 336 -4.41 6.26 -2.17
N SER A 337 -3.30 6.64 -1.52
CA SER A 337 -1.98 6.72 -2.16
C SER A 337 -1.56 5.41 -2.83
N SER A 338 -1.79 4.29 -2.14
CA SER A 338 -1.53 2.96 -2.68
C SER A 338 -2.41 2.66 -3.89
N ILE A 339 -3.72 2.92 -3.81
CA ILE A 339 -4.67 2.74 -4.92
C ILE A 339 -4.26 3.60 -6.12
N ASP A 340 -3.98 4.88 -5.89
CA ASP A 340 -3.59 5.84 -6.91
C ASP A 340 -2.36 5.35 -7.68
N SER A 341 -1.34 4.89 -6.93
CA SER A 341 -0.11 4.35 -7.50
C SER A 341 -0.43 3.18 -8.44
N MET A 342 -1.19 2.19 -7.96
CA MET A 342 -1.49 0.99 -8.73
C MET A 342 -2.38 1.29 -9.94
N LEU A 343 -3.37 2.16 -9.79
CA LEU A 343 -4.26 2.59 -10.87
C LEU A 343 -3.50 3.40 -11.93
N LEU A 344 -2.62 4.32 -11.53
CA LEU A 344 -1.80 5.09 -12.47
C LEU A 344 -0.88 4.17 -13.27
N ILE A 345 -0.30 3.15 -12.63
CA ILE A 345 0.59 2.22 -13.33
C ILE A 345 -0.19 1.36 -14.31
N ALA A 346 -1.28 0.71 -13.87
CA ALA A 346 -2.08 -0.13 -14.74
C ALA A 346 -2.74 0.68 -15.88
N SER A 347 -3.20 1.90 -15.61
CA SER A 347 -3.73 2.77 -16.66
C SER A 347 -2.64 3.31 -17.59
N SER A 348 -1.42 3.57 -17.10
CA SER A 348 -0.30 4.01 -17.94
C SER A 348 0.13 2.92 -18.92
N THR A 349 0.12 1.65 -18.51
CA THR A 349 0.44 0.56 -19.44
C THR A 349 -0.64 0.38 -20.49
N ILE A 350 -1.91 0.61 -20.15
CA ILE A 350 -2.99 0.62 -21.15
C ILE A 350 -2.86 1.80 -22.11
N ALA A 351 -2.59 3.01 -21.61
CA ALA A 351 -2.52 4.21 -22.45
C ALA A 351 -1.24 4.27 -23.31
N GLU A 352 -0.08 4.03 -22.72
CA GLU A 352 1.21 4.15 -23.40
C GLU A 352 1.62 2.86 -24.11
N ASP A 353 1.42 1.70 -23.49
CA ASP A 353 1.91 0.45 -24.06
C ASP A 353 0.90 -0.23 -24.98
N LEU A 354 -0.37 -0.30 -24.59
CA LEU A 354 -1.40 -0.91 -25.45
C LEU A 354 -1.90 0.07 -26.51
N TRP A 355 -2.41 1.22 -26.07
CA TRP A 355 -3.01 2.19 -26.99
C TRP A 355 -1.96 2.83 -27.90
N ASN A 356 -0.95 3.53 -27.38
CA ASN A 356 0.00 4.27 -28.23
C ASN A 356 0.95 3.39 -29.05
N LYS A 357 1.33 2.21 -28.54
CA LYS A 357 2.43 1.41 -29.13
C LYS A 357 1.97 0.15 -29.87
N VAL A 358 0.79 -0.38 -29.57
CA VAL A 358 0.27 -1.60 -30.20
C VAL A 358 -0.92 -1.28 -31.11
N LEU A 359 -1.88 -0.48 -30.64
CA LEU A 359 -3.13 -0.24 -31.36
C LEU A 359 -3.10 1.00 -32.27
N HIS A 360 -2.61 2.12 -31.76
CA HIS A 360 -2.58 3.39 -32.48
C HIS A 360 -1.47 3.41 -33.53
N LYS A 361 -1.81 3.88 -34.72
CA LYS A 361 -0.88 4.06 -35.84
C LYS A 361 -0.98 5.51 -36.31
N GLY A 362 -0.15 6.38 -35.76
CA GLY A 362 -0.14 7.80 -36.11
C GLY A 362 0.70 8.64 -35.14
N GLU A 363 0.62 9.97 -35.30
CA GLU A 363 1.27 10.90 -34.37
C GLU A 363 0.70 10.74 -32.96
N LEU A 364 1.57 10.87 -31.96
CA LEU A 364 1.21 10.77 -30.55
C LEU A 364 0.46 12.04 -30.14
N ASP A 365 -0.72 11.85 -29.57
CA ASP A 365 -1.54 12.91 -28.99
C ASP A 365 -1.54 12.71 -27.47
N GLU A 366 -0.76 13.53 -26.76
CA GLU A 366 -0.62 13.45 -25.30
C GLU A 366 -1.97 13.67 -24.60
N GLY A 367 -2.84 14.53 -25.14
CA GLY A 367 -4.17 14.78 -24.60
C GLY A 367 -5.07 13.54 -24.68
N LYS A 368 -5.05 12.84 -25.82
CA LYS A 368 -5.76 11.55 -25.96
C LYS A 368 -5.15 10.46 -25.09
N THR A 369 -3.84 10.44 -24.93
CA THR A 369 -3.16 9.45 -24.08
C THR A 369 -3.60 9.59 -22.62
N ILE A 370 -3.64 10.81 -22.10
CA ILE A 370 -4.14 11.09 -20.75
C ILE A 370 -5.63 10.73 -20.64
N LEU A 371 -6.44 11.01 -21.66
CA LEU A 371 -7.86 10.60 -21.66
C LEU A 371 -8.02 9.08 -21.59
N VAL A 372 -7.28 8.32 -22.40
CA VAL A 372 -7.29 6.85 -22.37
C VAL A 372 -6.86 6.35 -21.00
N SER A 373 -5.83 6.95 -20.39
CA SER A 373 -5.42 6.60 -19.02
C SER A 373 -6.53 6.87 -18.01
N ARG A 374 -7.20 8.03 -18.04
CA ARG A 374 -8.32 8.32 -17.13
C ARG A 374 -9.47 7.33 -17.28
N ILE A 375 -9.83 6.97 -18.52
CA ILE A 375 -10.86 5.95 -18.77
C ILE A 375 -10.40 4.60 -18.21
N ALA A 376 -9.16 4.20 -18.46
CA ALA A 376 -8.60 2.96 -17.92
C ALA A 376 -8.58 2.95 -16.38
N THR A 377 -8.20 4.06 -15.74
CA THR A 377 -8.27 4.25 -14.29
C THR A 377 -9.69 4.04 -13.76
N ALA A 378 -10.69 4.65 -14.39
CA ALA A 378 -12.09 4.50 -13.98
C ALA A 378 -12.60 3.06 -14.15
N VAL A 379 -12.25 2.40 -15.26
CA VAL A 379 -12.65 1.01 -15.54
C VAL A 379 -12.00 0.05 -14.55
N ILE A 380 -10.67 0.13 -14.37
CA ILE A 380 -9.93 -0.74 -13.44
C ILE A 380 -10.39 -0.51 -12.00
N GLY A 381 -10.52 0.75 -11.59
CA GLY A 381 -11.02 1.09 -10.26
C GLY A 381 -12.45 0.59 -10.03
N GLY A 382 -13.33 0.73 -11.02
CA GLY A 382 -14.70 0.21 -10.98
C GLY A 382 -14.74 -1.31 -10.82
N PHE A 383 -13.92 -2.04 -11.57
CA PHE A 383 -13.76 -3.49 -11.37
C PHE A 383 -13.22 -3.83 -9.99
N GLY A 384 -12.23 -3.08 -9.50
CA GLY A 384 -11.70 -3.23 -8.14
C GLY A 384 -12.79 -3.07 -7.07
N ILE A 385 -13.67 -2.07 -7.20
CA ILE A 385 -14.82 -1.87 -6.29
C ILE A 385 -15.77 -3.06 -6.35
N ILE A 386 -16.11 -3.55 -7.55
CA ILE A 386 -17.04 -4.68 -7.72
C ILE A 386 -16.50 -5.93 -7.03
N ILE A 387 -15.21 -6.23 -7.19
CA ILE A 387 -14.57 -7.38 -6.53
C ILE A 387 -14.52 -7.16 -5.02
N ALA A 388 -14.18 -5.94 -4.57
CA ALA A 388 -14.06 -5.60 -3.14
C ALA A 388 -15.39 -5.66 -2.37
N LEU A 389 -16.54 -5.56 -3.06
CA LEU A 389 -17.86 -5.71 -2.43
C LEU A 389 -18.14 -7.15 -1.96
N ASN A 390 -17.48 -8.14 -2.57
CA ASN A 390 -17.55 -9.54 -2.16
C ASN A 390 -16.12 -10.10 -2.16
N PRO A 391 -15.30 -9.72 -1.17
CA PRO A 391 -13.90 -10.11 -1.16
C PRO A 391 -13.76 -11.61 -1.04
N LEU A 392 -12.84 -12.18 -1.83
CA LEU A 392 -12.54 -13.61 -1.82
C LEU A 392 -11.73 -14.04 -0.59
N ASP A 393 -11.02 -13.10 0.04
CA ASP A 393 -10.13 -13.32 1.16
C ASP A 393 -9.90 -12.03 1.96
N SER A 394 -9.10 -12.10 3.03
CA SER A 394 -8.69 -10.95 3.85
C SER A 394 -7.84 -9.94 3.06
N VAL A 395 -7.78 -8.69 3.53
CA VAL A 395 -6.87 -7.66 2.98
C VAL A 395 -5.44 -8.18 2.96
N PHE A 396 -5.01 -8.89 4.01
CA PHE A 396 -3.67 -9.49 4.07
C PHE A 396 -3.42 -10.44 2.88
N TRP A 397 -4.27 -11.44 2.68
CA TRP A 397 -4.06 -12.45 1.65
C TRP A 397 -4.28 -11.92 0.23
N LEU A 398 -5.23 -11.01 0.02
CA LEU A 398 -5.39 -10.34 -1.26
C LEU A 398 -4.14 -9.53 -1.64
N ALA A 399 -3.52 -8.85 -0.68
CA ALA A 399 -2.29 -8.11 -0.91
C ALA A 399 -1.10 -9.03 -1.19
N VAL A 400 -0.94 -10.11 -0.40
CA VAL A 400 0.12 -11.11 -0.62
C VAL A 400 -0.03 -11.78 -1.98
N PHE A 401 -1.25 -12.16 -2.38
CA PHE A 401 -1.52 -12.72 -3.70
C PHE A 401 -1.16 -11.74 -4.83
N ALA A 402 -1.43 -10.45 -4.65
CA ALA A 402 -1.07 -9.44 -5.64
C ALA A 402 0.45 -9.21 -5.77
N TRP A 403 1.25 -9.64 -4.78
CA TRP A 403 2.72 -9.57 -4.80
C TRP A 403 3.39 -10.89 -5.21
N ALA A 404 2.66 -12.01 -5.20
CA ALA A 404 3.14 -13.33 -5.62
C ALA A 404 3.23 -13.41 -7.15
#